data_AF-A0AAN8R5I7-F1
#
_entry.id   AF-A0AAN8R5I7-F1
#
_cell.length_a   1.000
_cell.length_b   1.000
_cell.length_c   1.000
_cell.angle_alpha   90.00
_cell.angle_beta   90.00
_cell.angle_gamma   90.00
#
_symmetry.space_group_name_H-M   'P 1'
#
loop_
_entity.id
_entity.type
_entity.pdbx_description
1 polymer ?
#
loop_
_entity_poly.entity_id
_entity_poly.type
_entity_poly.pdbx_seq_one_letter_code
_entity_poly.pdbx_strand_id
1 'polypeptide(L)'
;MWLCVALLNGTFYECAVSGLDENLVVDLFCKNKTLMCREELARVPCSKSKLPSDESMELLLMFRAQSQILGWCIIIISAVLGLLGTCYTNCRSKVSYLQLTFWKRYVEKEKEQFDKFAMEYASKLAERNLKSFFENRDPEIFPFPNHKAWEEVSALYTFSKSEQYYSTLQRYVERDDRDYSPEKRPVMELEHGIEMS
;
A
#
# COMPACT_ATOMS: atom_id res chain seq x y z
N MET A 1 1.17 12.89 -3.53
CA MET A 1 1.65 14.02 -2.69
C MET A 1 3.05 14.46 -3.10
N TRP A 2 4.06 13.58 -3.08
CA TRP A 2 5.44 13.94 -3.47
C TRP A 2 5.56 14.60 -4.85
N LEU A 3 4.95 14.00 -5.89
CA LEU A 3 4.96 14.56 -7.26
C LEU A 3 4.40 15.99 -7.34
N CYS A 4 3.31 16.28 -6.61
CA CYS A 4 2.71 17.62 -6.59
C CYS A 4 3.69 18.64 -5.99
N VAL A 5 4.37 18.28 -4.90
CA VAL A 5 5.36 19.16 -4.25
C VAL A 5 6.56 19.39 -5.17
N ALA A 6 7.05 18.34 -5.84
CA ALA A 6 8.15 18.44 -6.80
C ALA A 6 7.80 19.36 -7.98
N LEU A 7 6.58 19.23 -8.54
CA LEU A 7 6.10 20.05 -9.65
C LEU A 7 5.81 21.50 -9.22
N LEU A 8 5.28 21.74 -8.03
CA LEU A 8 5.06 23.11 -7.55
C LEU A 8 6.39 23.84 -7.27
N ASN A 9 7.43 23.12 -6.87
CA ASN A 9 8.77 23.69 -6.72
C ASN A 9 9.36 24.10 -8.08
N GLY A 10 9.13 23.31 -9.13
CA GLY A 10 9.48 23.63 -10.51
C GLY A 10 10.88 23.20 -10.96
N THR A 11 11.83 23.08 -10.02
CA THR A 11 13.25 22.82 -10.33
C THR A 11 13.50 21.54 -11.12
N PHE A 12 12.78 20.45 -10.81
CA PHE A 12 12.91 19.19 -11.54
C PHE A 12 12.33 19.28 -12.95
N TYR A 13 11.22 20.01 -13.11
CA TYR A 13 10.55 20.18 -14.39
C TYR A 13 11.36 21.09 -15.32
N GLU A 14 11.92 22.19 -14.80
CA GLU A 14 12.82 23.09 -15.53
C GLU A 14 14.01 22.33 -16.12
N CYS A 15 14.64 21.47 -15.33
CA CYS A 15 15.75 20.62 -15.77
C CYS A 15 15.31 19.56 -16.80
N ALA A 16 14.16 18.92 -16.60
CA ALA A 16 13.66 17.89 -17.52
C ALA A 16 13.26 18.47 -18.88
N VAL A 17 12.53 19.59 -18.90
CA VAL A 17 12.02 20.20 -20.15
C VAL A 17 13.13 20.83 -20.97
N SER A 18 14.11 21.45 -20.33
CA SER A 18 15.25 22.04 -21.04
C SER A 18 16.17 21.02 -21.73
N GLY A 19 16.11 19.74 -21.32
CA GLY A 19 16.85 18.64 -21.93
C GLY A 19 16.08 17.84 -22.99
N LEU A 20 14.85 18.22 -23.33
CA LEU A 20 14.07 17.55 -24.38
C LEU A 20 14.61 17.95 -25.77
N ASP A 21 14.86 16.96 -26.63
CA ASP A 21 15.28 17.17 -28.04
C ASP A 21 14.12 16.92 -29.03
N GLU A 22 12.87 16.95 -28.54
CA GLU A 22 11.71 16.82 -29.40
C GLU A 22 11.44 18.13 -30.15
N ASN A 23 11.62 18.10 -31.48
CA ASN A 23 11.43 19.26 -32.37
C ASN A 23 10.12 20.02 -32.10
N LEU A 24 9.02 19.31 -31.85
CA LEU A 24 7.69 19.91 -31.65
C LEU A 24 7.59 20.71 -30.35
N VAL A 25 8.18 20.19 -29.27
CA VAL A 25 8.13 20.78 -27.93
C VAL A 25 9.10 21.95 -27.84
N VAL A 26 10.32 21.78 -28.39
CA VAL A 26 11.36 22.82 -28.42
C VAL A 26 10.96 24.01 -29.30
N ASP A 27 10.32 23.77 -30.45
CA ASP A 27 9.86 24.85 -31.34
C ASP A 27 8.72 25.67 -30.72
N LEU A 28 7.94 25.10 -29.80
CA LEU A 28 6.94 25.83 -29.03
C LEU A 28 7.58 26.83 -28.05
N PHE A 29 8.72 26.46 -27.45
CA PHE A 29 9.45 27.29 -26.48
C PHE A 29 10.38 28.31 -27.14
N CYS A 30 11.02 27.94 -28.24
CA CYS A 30 11.95 28.78 -29.00
C CYS A 30 11.29 29.40 -30.24
N LYS A 31 9.95 29.57 -30.25
CA LYS A 31 9.22 30.11 -31.41
C LYS A 31 9.75 31.51 -31.78
N ASN A 32 10.17 31.68 -33.04
CA ASN A 32 10.84 32.90 -33.56
C ASN A 32 12.23 33.21 -32.98
N LYS A 33 12.89 32.28 -32.29
CA LYS A 33 14.26 32.45 -31.77
C LYS A 33 15.28 31.76 -32.68
N THR A 34 16.53 32.19 -32.60
CA THR A 34 17.66 31.65 -33.38
C THR A 34 17.86 30.16 -33.09
N LEU A 35 18.45 29.39 -34.02
CA LEU A 35 18.93 28.01 -33.79
C LEU A 35 19.74 27.83 -32.48
N MET A 36 20.40 28.91 -32.05
CA MET A 36 21.10 29.02 -30.76
C MET A 36 20.21 28.78 -29.52
N CYS A 37 18.91 29.09 -29.58
CA CYS A 37 17.96 28.85 -28.48
C CYS A 37 17.83 27.35 -28.19
N ARG A 38 17.81 26.52 -29.24
CA ARG A 38 17.72 25.07 -29.12
C ARG A 38 19.01 24.47 -28.56
N GLU A 39 20.16 24.88 -29.09
CA GLU A 39 21.46 24.34 -28.68
C GLU A 39 21.83 24.69 -27.23
N GLU A 40 21.39 25.86 -26.75
CA GLU A 40 21.73 26.36 -25.41
C GLU A 40 20.60 26.17 -24.39
N LEU A 41 19.44 25.59 -24.76
CA LEU A 41 18.27 25.42 -23.88
C LEU A 41 18.61 24.63 -22.62
N ALA A 42 19.34 23.53 -22.76
CA ALA A 42 19.77 22.67 -21.64
C ALA A 42 20.70 23.39 -20.64
N ARG A 43 21.29 24.53 -21.03
CA ARG A 43 22.20 25.33 -20.18
C ARG A 43 21.50 26.49 -19.47
N VAL A 44 20.25 26.78 -19.85
CA VAL A 44 19.42 27.85 -19.27
C VAL A 44 19.20 27.64 -17.76
N PRO A 45 18.85 26.44 -17.25
CA PRO A 45 18.66 26.22 -15.81
C PRO A 45 19.92 26.40 -14.96
N CYS A 46 21.11 26.28 -15.58
CA CYS A 46 22.39 26.46 -14.91
C CYS A 46 22.92 27.90 -14.99
N SER A 47 22.18 28.83 -15.61
CA SER A 47 22.63 30.21 -15.90
C SER A 47 23.94 30.28 -16.68
N LYS A 48 24.21 29.26 -17.52
CA LYS A 48 25.45 29.14 -18.33
C LYS A 48 25.19 29.24 -19.84
N SER A 49 23.96 29.59 -20.23
CA SER A 49 23.58 29.75 -21.63
C SER A 49 24.24 30.98 -22.26
N LYS A 50 24.58 30.90 -23.55
CA LYS A 50 25.02 32.05 -24.35
C LYS A 50 23.89 32.99 -24.81
N LEU A 51 22.65 32.69 -24.41
CA LEU A 51 21.48 33.51 -24.69
C LEU A 51 21.52 34.84 -23.89
N PRO A 52 20.87 35.91 -24.38
CA PRO A 52 20.68 37.13 -23.60
C PRO A 52 20.01 36.80 -22.26
N SER A 53 20.44 37.47 -21.19
CA SER A 53 19.94 37.20 -19.84
C SER A 53 18.43 37.33 -19.72
N ASP A 54 17.85 38.30 -20.44
CA ASP A 54 16.41 38.55 -20.48
C ASP A 54 15.65 37.34 -21.05
N GLU A 55 16.09 36.81 -22.21
CA GLU A 55 15.48 35.64 -22.84
C GLU A 55 15.59 34.37 -21.98
N SER A 56 16.73 34.18 -21.32
CA SER A 56 16.94 33.03 -20.43
C SER A 56 16.04 33.08 -19.20
N MET A 57 15.75 34.27 -18.68
CA MET A 57 14.88 34.48 -17.53
C MET A 57 13.42 34.28 -17.92
N GLU A 58 12.99 34.75 -19.09
CA GLU A 58 11.64 34.49 -19.62
C GLU A 58 11.36 32.99 -19.78
N LEU A 59 12.31 32.24 -20.36
CA LEU A 59 12.20 30.79 -20.53
C LEU A 59 12.07 30.06 -19.18
N LEU A 60 12.89 30.44 -18.19
CA LEU A 60 12.81 29.89 -16.84
C LEU A 60 11.46 30.17 -16.16
N LEU A 61 10.97 31.40 -16.25
CA LEU A 61 9.67 31.77 -15.70
C LEU A 61 8.54 31.00 -16.40
N MET A 62 8.63 30.79 -17.71
CA MET A 62 7.66 29.98 -18.46
C MET A 62 7.68 28.51 -18.01
N PHE A 63 8.85 27.89 -17.88
CA PHE A 63 8.97 26.50 -17.40
C PHE A 63 8.43 26.35 -15.98
N ARG A 64 8.73 27.30 -15.10
CA ARG A 64 8.22 27.31 -13.73
C ARG A 64 6.70 27.44 -13.68
N ALA A 65 6.13 28.34 -14.48
CA ALA A 65 4.68 28.51 -14.58
C ALA A 65 4.00 27.23 -15.10
N GLN A 66 4.55 26.60 -16.14
CA GLN A 66 4.02 25.33 -16.65
C GLN A 66 4.07 24.23 -15.58
N SER A 67 5.19 24.10 -14.86
CA SER A 67 5.32 23.14 -13.78
C SER A 67 4.28 23.35 -12.68
N GLN A 68 4.02 24.61 -12.30
CA GLN A 68 3.02 24.94 -11.30
C GLN A 68 1.60 24.64 -11.77
N ILE A 69 1.26 24.96 -13.01
CA ILE A 69 -0.05 24.63 -13.61
C ILE A 69 -0.27 23.12 -13.59
N LEU A 70 0.71 22.34 -14.06
CA LEU A 70 0.65 20.87 -14.03
C LEU A 70 0.51 20.33 -12.60
N GLY A 71 1.26 20.88 -11.65
CA GLY A 71 1.16 20.56 -10.22
C GLY A 71 -0.26 20.76 -9.69
N TRP A 72 -0.87 21.92 -9.96
CA TRP A 72 -2.24 22.23 -9.56
C TRP A 72 -3.28 21.33 -10.26
N CYS A 73 -3.12 21.07 -11.55
CA CYS A 73 -3.99 20.16 -12.29
C CYS A 73 -4.00 18.76 -11.66
N ILE A 74 -2.83 18.21 -11.33
CA ILE A 74 -2.73 16.89 -10.68
C ILE A 74 -3.42 16.89 -9.31
N ILE A 75 -3.26 17.96 -8.52
CA ILE A 75 -3.94 18.09 -7.21
C ILE A 75 -5.46 18.06 -7.40
N ILE A 76 -5.99 18.88 -8.31
CA ILE A 76 -7.43 18.98 -8.57
C ILE A 76 -7.98 17.64 -9.06
N ILE A 77 -7.32 17.02 -10.05
CA ILE A 77 -7.73 15.72 -10.60
C ILE A 77 -7.71 14.64 -9.51
N SER A 78 -6.65 14.58 -8.71
CA SER A 78 -6.53 13.58 -7.63
C SER A 78 -7.62 13.76 -6.57
N ALA A 79 -7.93 15.01 -6.21
CA ALA A 79 -9.00 15.31 -5.26
C ALA A 79 -10.39 14.91 -5.80
N VAL A 80 -10.67 15.24 -7.07
CA VAL A 80 -11.93 14.88 -7.74
C VAL A 80 -12.06 13.36 -7.85
N LEU A 81 -11.02 12.64 -8.27
CA LEU A 81 -11.03 11.18 -8.33
C LEU A 81 -11.21 10.55 -6.95
N GLY A 82 -10.57 11.10 -5.92
CA GLY A 82 -10.74 10.64 -4.53
C GLY A 82 -12.18 10.83 -4.03
N LEU A 83 -12.79 11.98 -4.32
CA LEU A 83 -14.19 12.25 -4.01
C LEU A 83 -15.12 11.29 -4.76
N LEU A 84 -14.93 11.13 -6.07
CA LEU A 84 -15.74 10.22 -6.89
C LEU A 84 -15.61 8.77 -6.42
N GLY A 85 -14.40 8.30 -6.10
CA GLY A 85 -14.17 6.96 -5.54
C GLY A 85 -14.84 6.78 -4.17
N THR A 86 -14.76 7.78 -3.30
CA THR A 86 -15.42 7.76 -1.99
C THR A 86 -16.94 7.75 -2.15
N CYS A 87 -17.50 8.61 -3.00
CA CYS A 87 -18.93 8.62 -3.27
C CYS A 87 -19.38 7.29 -3.90
N TYR A 88 -18.64 6.76 -4.86
CA TYR A 88 -18.96 5.50 -5.52
C TYR A 88 -18.99 4.33 -4.53
N THR A 89 -17.97 4.21 -3.67
CA THR A 89 -17.88 3.15 -2.65
C THR A 89 -18.99 3.27 -1.62
N ASN A 90 -19.31 4.48 -1.15
CA ASN A 90 -20.40 4.70 -0.20
C ASN A 90 -21.78 4.48 -0.83
N CYS A 91 -22.03 4.95 -2.05
CA CYS A 91 -23.31 4.76 -2.76
C CYS A 91 -23.55 3.29 -3.19
N ARG A 92 -22.49 2.51 -3.47
CA ARG A 92 -22.61 1.07 -3.75
C ARG A 92 -22.60 0.19 -2.52
N SER A 93 -22.31 0.72 -1.33
CA SER A 93 -22.31 -0.07 -0.10
C SER A 93 -23.72 -0.61 0.15
N LYS A 94 -23.89 -1.91 -0.06
CA LYS A 94 -25.15 -2.64 0.15
C LYS A 94 -25.47 -2.88 1.64
N VAL A 95 -24.60 -2.43 2.54
CA VAL A 95 -24.63 -2.61 4.00
C VAL A 95 -24.95 -1.26 4.64
N SER A 96 -25.90 -1.24 5.58
CA SER A 96 -26.26 -0.02 6.32
C SER A 96 -25.01 0.59 6.97
N TYR A 97 -24.88 1.92 6.90
CA TYR A 97 -23.75 2.66 7.48
C TYR A 97 -23.47 2.26 8.94
N LEU A 98 -24.53 2.00 9.71
CA LEU A 98 -24.44 1.53 11.10
C LEU A 98 -23.80 0.14 11.21
N GLN A 99 -24.19 -0.81 10.35
CA GLN A 99 -23.64 -2.16 10.35
C GLN A 99 -22.18 -2.17 9.91
N LEU A 100 -21.81 -1.34 8.92
CA LEU A 100 -20.41 -1.18 8.51
C LEU A 100 -19.57 -0.56 9.63
N THR A 101 -20.11 0.41 10.36
CA THR A 101 -19.43 1.05 11.49
C THR A 101 -19.23 0.06 12.64
N PHE A 102 -20.24 -0.76 12.95
CA PHE A 102 -20.12 -1.84 13.92
C PHE A 102 -19.06 -2.85 13.50
N TRP A 103 -19.10 -3.29 12.24
CA TRP A 103 -18.13 -4.24 11.70
C TRP A 103 -16.69 -3.75 11.85
N LYS A 104 -16.40 -2.49 11.50
CA LYS A 104 -15.07 -1.89 11.69
C LYS A 104 -14.61 -1.94 13.15
N ARG A 105 -15.49 -1.58 14.09
CA ARG A 105 -15.18 -1.62 15.54
C ARG A 105 -14.99 -3.05 16.05
N TYR A 106 -15.78 -3.99 15.54
CA TYR A 106 -15.64 -5.40 15.88
C TYR A 106 -14.25 -5.91 15.48
N VAL A 107 -13.83 -5.70 14.23
CA VAL A 107 -12.52 -6.16 13.74
C VAL A 107 -11.36 -5.53 14.50
N GLU A 108 -11.45 -4.24 14.82
CA GLU A 108 -10.45 -3.55 15.64
C GLU A 108 -10.33 -4.18 17.03
N LYS A 109 -11.46 -4.44 17.69
CA LYS A 109 -11.48 -5.07 19.03
C LYS A 109 -11.10 -6.55 18.99
N GLU A 110 -11.48 -7.28 17.96
CA GLU A 110 -11.06 -8.66 17.73
C GLU A 110 -9.54 -8.74 17.64
N LYS A 111 -8.90 -7.85 16.87
CA LYS A 111 -7.44 -7.77 16.77
C LYS A 111 -6.78 -7.46 18.12
N GLU A 112 -7.26 -6.43 18.83
CA GLU A 112 -6.71 -6.07 20.14
C GLU A 112 -6.77 -7.23 21.14
N GLN A 113 -7.88 -7.98 21.15
CA GLN A 113 -8.02 -9.14 22.02
C GLN A 113 -7.17 -10.30 21.55
N PHE A 114 -7.14 -10.57 20.24
CA PHE A 114 -6.31 -11.61 19.65
C PHE A 114 -4.84 -11.44 20.04
N ASP A 115 -4.28 -10.23 19.93
CA ASP A 115 -2.88 -9.95 20.30
C ASP A 115 -2.62 -10.22 21.80
N LYS A 116 -3.57 -9.87 22.68
CA LYS A 116 -3.47 -10.16 24.12
C LYS A 116 -3.47 -11.66 24.40
N PHE A 117 -4.42 -12.38 23.82
CA PHE A 117 -4.51 -13.84 23.96
C PHE A 117 -3.28 -14.54 23.39
N ALA A 118 -2.79 -14.10 22.22
CA ALA A 118 -1.58 -14.64 21.61
C ALA A 118 -0.36 -14.47 22.52
N MET A 119 -0.18 -13.29 23.11
CA MET A 119 0.91 -13.00 24.04
C MET A 119 0.82 -13.85 25.33
N GLU A 120 -0.38 -13.97 25.90
CA GLU A 120 -0.61 -14.79 27.10
C GLU A 120 -0.31 -16.27 26.83
N TYR A 121 -0.83 -16.83 25.74
CA TYR A 121 -0.61 -18.24 25.37
C TYR A 121 0.84 -18.52 24.98
N ALA A 122 1.53 -17.59 24.33
CA ALA A 122 2.96 -17.69 24.05
C ALA A 122 3.78 -17.75 25.35
N SER A 123 3.43 -16.91 26.33
CA SER A 123 4.10 -16.87 27.63
C SER A 123 3.90 -18.17 28.41
N LYS A 124 2.66 -18.68 28.46
CA LYS A 124 2.33 -19.97 29.10
C LYS A 124 3.05 -21.15 28.46
N LEU A 125 3.10 -21.19 27.13
CA LEU A 125 3.79 -22.27 26.40
C LEU A 125 5.30 -22.23 26.65
N ALA A 126 5.91 -21.05 26.67
CA ALA A 126 7.33 -20.88 26.99
C ALA A 126 7.63 -21.32 28.43
N GLU A 127 6.83 -20.88 29.40
CA GLU A 127 6.99 -21.26 30.81
C GLU A 127 6.87 -22.78 31.02
N ARG A 128 5.84 -23.42 30.43
CA ARG A 128 5.67 -24.88 30.45
C ARG A 128 6.92 -25.60 29.93
N ASN A 129 7.42 -25.18 28.77
CA ASN A 129 8.58 -25.83 28.13
C ASN A 129 9.86 -25.66 28.95
N LEU A 130 10.11 -24.46 29.50
CA LEU A 130 11.27 -24.21 30.34
C LEU A 130 11.21 -25.02 31.63
N LYS A 131 10.04 -25.11 32.26
CA LYS A 131 9.84 -25.92 33.47
C LYS A 131 10.12 -27.40 33.22
N SER A 132 9.54 -27.98 32.17
CA SER A 132 9.80 -29.38 31.78
C SER A 132 11.28 -29.63 31.47
N PHE A 133 11.95 -28.70 30.79
CA PHE A 133 13.38 -28.80 30.48
C PHE A 133 14.25 -28.80 31.75
N PHE A 134 14.08 -27.82 32.64
CA PHE A 134 14.92 -27.69 33.84
C PHE A 134 14.59 -28.74 34.92
N GLU A 135 13.35 -29.21 35.02
CA GLU A 135 12.96 -30.28 35.94
C GLU A 135 13.19 -31.69 35.37
N ASN A 136 13.61 -31.81 34.11
CA ASN A 136 13.81 -33.05 33.37
C ASN A 136 12.55 -33.96 33.40
N ARG A 137 11.40 -33.41 33.00
CA ARG A 137 10.10 -34.09 32.98
C ARG A 137 9.43 -33.95 31.62
N ASP A 138 8.57 -34.91 31.28
CA ASP A 138 7.74 -34.80 30.09
C ASP A 138 6.78 -33.59 30.17
N PRO A 139 6.52 -32.89 29.06
CA PRO A 139 5.65 -31.72 29.04
C PRO A 139 4.17 -32.09 29.18
N GLU A 140 3.44 -31.32 29.99
CA GLU A 140 1.99 -31.43 30.12
C GLU A 140 1.28 -31.11 28.80
N ILE A 141 0.14 -31.74 28.49
CA ILE A 141 -0.60 -31.51 27.24
C ILE A 141 -1.05 -30.04 27.17
N PHE A 142 -0.71 -29.35 26.07
CA PHE A 142 -1.11 -27.97 25.80
C PHE A 142 -2.01 -27.94 24.56
N PRO A 143 -3.33 -27.69 24.69
CA PRO A 143 -4.22 -27.67 23.55
C PRO A 143 -3.90 -26.44 22.69
N PHE A 144 -3.61 -26.68 21.41
CA PHE A 144 -3.36 -25.65 20.42
C PHE A 144 -4.26 -25.88 19.20
N PRO A 145 -4.72 -24.81 18.52
CA PRO A 145 -5.40 -24.98 17.24
C PRO A 145 -4.44 -25.68 16.26
N ASN A 146 -4.98 -26.61 15.47
CA ASN A 146 -4.20 -27.29 14.43
C ASN A 146 -3.88 -26.35 13.27
N HIS A 147 -2.89 -26.69 12.45
CA HIS A 147 -2.51 -25.93 11.27
C HIS A 147 -3.69 -25.58 10.34
N LYS A 148 -4.61 -26.52 10.12
CA LYS A 148 -5.79 -26.29 9.25
C LYS A 148 -6.68 -25.16 9.80
N ALA A 149 -6.90 -25.14 11.12
CA ALA A 149 -7.63 -24.06 11.79
C ALA A 149 -6.94 -22.70 11.57
N TRP A 150 -5.61 -22.65 11.70
CA TRP A 150 -4.81 -21.44 11.47
C TRP A 150 -4.89 -20.93 10.03
N GLU A 151 -4.86 -21.83 9.06
CA GLU A 151 -4.99 -21.50 7.65
C GLU A 151 -6.39 -20.94 7.33
N GLU A 152 -7.44 -21.60 7.82
CA GLU A 152 -8.83 -21.20 7.56
C GLU A 152 -9.17 -19.82 8.14
N VAL A 153 -8.70 -19.51 9.36
CA VAL A 153 -8.95 -18.19 9.97
C VAL A 153 -8.16 -17.07 9.29
N SER A 154 -7.08 -17.41 8.58
CA SER A 154 -6.22 -16.46 7.85
C SER A 154 -6.71 -16.14 6.43
N ALA A 155 -7.76 -16.82 5.95
CA ALA A 155 -8.29 -16.61 4.61
C ALA A 155 -8.83 -15.18 4.40
N LEU A 156 -8.85 -14.71 3.15
CA LEU A 156 -9.44 -13.40 2.81
C LEU A 156 -10.95 -13.40 3.15
N TYR A 157 -11.37 -12.49 4.02
CA TYR A 157 -12.78 -12.33 4.36
C TYR A 157 -13.54 -11.58 3.25
N THR A 158 -14.63 -12.18 2.77
CA THR A 158 -15.59 -11.53 1.86
C THR A 158 -16.96 -11.49 2.51
N PHE A 159 -17.49 -10.29 2.74
CA PHE A 159 -18.83 -10.12 3.30
C PHE A 159 -19.89 -10.66 2.33
N SER A 160 -20.71 -11.61 2.78
CA SER A 160 -21.88 -12.11 2.06
C SER A 160 -23.15 -11.79 2.85
N LYS A 161 -24.21 -11.30 2.18
CA LYS A 161 -25.51 -11.07 2.84
C LYS A 161 -26.16 -12.35 3.38
N SER A 162 -25.78 -13.51 2.86
CA SER A 162 -26.27 -14.81 3.31
C SER A 162 -25.62 -15.30 4.60
N GLU A 163 -24.45 -14.74 4.96
CA GLU A 163 -23.66 -15.17 6.13
C GLU A 163 -23.40 -13.96 7.03
N GLN A 164 -24.04 -13.91 8.20
CA GLN A 164 -23.96 -12.78 9.14
C GLN A 164 -22.69 -12.81 10.03
N TYR A 165 -21.55 -13.27 9.52
CA TYR A 165 -20.28 -13.27 10.24
C TYR A 165 -19.51 -11.97 9.96
N TYR A 166 -18.77 -11.44 10.92
CA TYR A 166 -17.98 -10.21 10.80
C TYR A 166 -16.48 -10.47 10.61
N SER A 167 -16.02 -11.70 10.83
CA SER A 167 -14.65 -12.14 10.55
C SER A 167 -14.60 -13.61 10.13
N THR A 168 -13.48 -14.02 9.54
CA THR A 168 -13.19 -15.45 9.28
C THR A 168 -13.07 -16.24 10.57
N LEU A 169 -12.55 -15.63 11.64
CA LEU A 169 -12.44 -16.24 12.95
C LEU A 169 -13.82 -16.49 13.57
N GLN A 170 -14.72 -15.51 13.54
CA GLN A 170 -16.11 -15.69 13.97
C GLN A 170 -16.79 -16.80 13.17
N ARG A 171 -16.63 -16.76 11.85
CA ARG A 171 -17.18 -17.79 10.95
C ARG A 171 -16.63 -19.18 11.29
N TYR A 172 -15.35 -19.29 11.62
CA TYR A 172 -14.73 -20.56 12.03
C TYR A 172 -15.30 -21.05 13.36
N VAL A 173 -15.46 -20.17 14.35
CA VAL A 173 -15.98 -20.54 15.68
C VAL A 173 -17.45 -20.90 15.68
N GLU A 174 -18.28 -20.23 14.87
CA GLU A 174 -19.73 -20.45 14.81
C GLU A 174 -20.16 -21.60 13.88
N ARG A 175 -19.20 -22.29 13.24
CA ARG A 175 -19.46 -23.52 12.49
C ARG A 175 -19.62 -24.73 13.41
N ASP A 176 -20.59 -25.59 13.07
CA ASP A 176 -20.87 -26.83 13.80
C ASP A 176 -19.84 -27.96 13.52
N ASP A 177 -19.12 -27.89 12.39
CA ASP A 177 -18.20 -28.93 11.89
C ASP A 177 -16.72 -28.69 12.21
N ARG A 178 -16.42 -28.07 13.36
CA ARG A 178 -15.04 -27.75 13.76
C ARG A 178 -14.20 -29.01 14.02
N ASP A 179 -13.01 -29.06 13.42
CA ASP A 179 -12.01 -30.09 13.70
C ASP A 179 -11.19 -29.72 14.94
N TYR A 180 -11.50 -30.37 16.06
CA TYR A 180 -10.76 -30.24 17.32
C TYR A 180 -9.57 -31.20 17.43
N SER A 181 -9.28 -31.97 16.38
CA SER A 181 -8.21 -32.96 16.44
C SER A 181 -6.88 -32.26 16.72
N PRO A 182 -6.13 -32.69 17.76
CA PRO A 182 -4.82 -32.15 18.03
C PRO A 182 -3.90 -32.45 16.85
N GLU A 183 -2.98 -31.52 16.57
CA GLU A 183 -2.03 -31.66 15.47
C GLU A 183 -1.11 -32.86 15.72
N LYS A 184 -1.22 -33.89 14.87
CA LYS A 184 -0.45 -35.15 14.99
C LYS A 184 0.82 -35.18 14.15
N ARG A 185 1.07 -34.17 13.29
CA ARG A 185 2.21 -34.15 12.37
C ARG A 185 3.20 -33.04 12.73
N PRO A 186 4.51 -33.32 12.84
CA PRO A 186 5.52 -32.28 12.83
C PRO A 186 5.54 -31.58 11.45
N VAL A 187 5.62 -30.25 11.44
CA VAL A 187 5.52 -29.33 10.27
C VAL A 187 6.75 -29.41 9.33
N MET A 188 7.41 -30.55 9.21
CA MET A 188 8.52 -30.75 8.26
C MET A 188 8.35 -32.04 7.45
N GLU A 189 7.34 -32.08 6.59
CA GLU A 189 7.39 -32.89 5.38
C GLU A 189 7.11 -31.98 4.18
N LEU A 190 8.15 -31.28 3.75
CA LEU A 190 8.21 -30.70 2.43
C LEU A 190 8.33 -31.87 1.45
N GLU A 191 7.23 -32.26 0.80
CA GLU A 191 7.24 -33.24 -0.30
C GLU A 191 8.13 -32.73 -1.44
N HIS A 192 9.42 -33.05 -1.41
CA HIS A 192 10.27 -33.04 -2.59
C HIS A 192 10.11 -34.39 -3.31
N GLY A 193 9.02 -34.50 -4.07
CA GLY A 193 8.92 -35.47 -5.15
C GLY A 193 9.81 -35.03 -6.30
N ILE A 194 11.11 -35.34 -6.22
CA ILE A 194 11.96 -35.37 -7.42
C ILE A 194 11.60 -36.68 -8.13
N GLU A 195 10.78 -36.57 -9.18
CA GLU A 195 10.62 -37.61 -10.17
C GLU A 195 12.00 -37.98 -10.72
N MET A 196 12.44 -39.22 -10.47
CA MET A 196 13.43 -39.87 -11.33
C MET A 196 12.72 -40.26 -12.62
N SER A 197 13.15 -39.69 -13.73
CA SER A 197 13.02 -40.24 -15.08
C SER A 197 14.24 -39.80 -15.89
#